data_AF-A0A7Y5J897-F1
#
_entry.id   AF-A0A7Y5J897-F1
#
_cell.length_a   1.000
_cell.length_b   1.000
_cell.length_c   1.000
_cell.angle_alpha   90.00
_cell.angle_beta   90.00
_cell.angle_gamma   90.00
#
_symmetry.space_group_name_H-M   'P 1'
#
loop_
_entity.id
_entity.type
_entity.pdbx_description
1 polymer ?
#
loop_
_entity_poly.entity_id
_entity_poly.type
_entity_poly.pdbx_seq_one_letter_code
_entity_poly.pdbx_strand_id
1 'polypeptide(L)'
;MLQSLLLLIWPVVAIRLSKTRLPDVFSPIVLCYLMGILLRNTPGLPLDDQLSEYWMNGSILMAIPILLYTTDIQRCIRYAGRSLLAFGLCVIGGLIGTGLTTFLYPLQEAPPWMLSGMLVGMYTGGTPNMQAIGMALGATRETIILVNAADIVCGCIWLIILTSVAHRLLKGILPDFKESDATPAAQEES
;
A
#
# COMPACT_ATOMS: atom_id res chain seq x y z
N MET A 1 -10.55 15.95 -20.24
CA MET A 1 -9.30 15.90 -21.03
C MET A 1 -8.08 16.42 -20.27
N LEU A 2 -8.14 17.63 -19.70
CA LEU A 2 -7.04 18.18 -18.89
C LEU A 2 -6.65 17.28 -17.69
N GLN A 3 -7.65 16.76 -16.96
CA GLN A 3 -7.44 15.84 -15.83
C GLN A 3 -6.74 14.53 -16.25
N SER A 4 -7.11 13.95 -17.40
CA SER A 4 -6.48 12.73 -17.93
C SER A 4 -5.02 12.94 -18.29
N LEU A 5 -4.71 14.08 -18.92
CA LEU A 5 -3.34 14.46 -19.25
C LEU A 5 -2.50 14.62 -17.97
N LEU A 6 -3.06 15.27 -16.96
CA LEU A 6 -2.40 15.47 -15.67
C LEU A 6 -2.12 14.14 -14.95
N LEU A 7 -3.09 13.21 -14.94
CA LEU A 7 -2.93 11.89 -14.35
C LEU A 7 -1.80 11.06 -15.01
N LEU A 8 -1.58 11.22 -16.32
CA LEU A 8 -0.53 10.50 -17.04
C LEU A 8 0.85 11.16 -16.89
N ILE A 9 0.90 12.50 -16.93
CA ILE A 9 2.16 13.25 -16.92
C ILE A 9 2.72 13.38 -15.49
N TRP A 10 1.87 13.55 -14.48
CA TRP A 10 2.31 13.82 -13.11
C TRP A 10 3.23 12.74 -12.51
N PRO A 11 2.95 11.43 -12.63
CA PRO A 11 3.83 10.39 -12.10
C PRO A 11 5.24 10.46 -12.71
N VAL A 12 5.35 10.76 -14.01
CA VAL A 12 6.63 10.92 -14.70
C VAL A 12 7.40 12.13 -14.15
N VAL A 13 6.70 13.24 -13.92
CA VAL A 13 7.27 14.45 -13.32
C VAL A 13 7.73 14.17 -11.88
N ALA A 14 6.92 13.48 -11.08
CA ALA A 14 7.23 13.12 -9.70
C ALA A 14 8.51 12.27 -9.61
N ILE A 15 8.65 11.27 -10.48
CA ILE A 15 9.87 10.42 -10.55
C ILE A 15 11.09 11.24 -10.96
N ARG A 16 10.97 12.13 -11.94
CA ARG A 16 12.10 12.99 -12.34
C ARG A 16 12.49 13.97 -11.26
N LEU A 17 11.51 14.54 -10.57
CA LEU A 17 11.74 15.54 -9.52
C LEU A 17 12.40 14.91 -8.30
N SER A 18 11.95 13.71 -7.90
CA SER A 18 12.56 12.96 -6.79
C SER A 18 14.03 12.62 -7.06
N LYS A 19 14.39 12.31 -8.31
CA LYS A 19 15.77 11.95 -8.68
C LYS A 19 16.73 13.14 -8.82
N THR A 20 16.23 14.35 -9.02
CA THR A 20 17.07 15.50 -9.42
C THR A 20 17.10 16.64 -8.41
N ARG A 21 16.01 16.87 -7.67
CA ARG A 21 15.80 18.14 -6.93
C ARG A 21 15.36 17.96 -5.48
N LEU A 22 14.95 16.76 -5.07
CA LEU A 22 14.40 16.53 -3.73
C LEU A 22 15.30 15.58 -2.92
N PRO A 23 15.32 15.69 -1.58
CA PRO A 23 15.94 14.71 -0.70
C PRO A 23 15.30 13.32 -0.88
N ASP A 24 16.06 12.25 -0.62
CA ASP A 24 15.60 10.84 -0.70
C ASP A 24 14.35 10.53 0.14
N VAL A 25 13.99 11.43 1.06
CA VAL A 25 12.77 11.37 1.88
C VAL A 25 11.50 11.51 1.03
N PHE A 26 11.53 12.24 -0.09
CA PHE A 26 10.37 12.43 -0.97
C PHE A 26 10.31 11.37 -2.07
N SER A 27 9.84 10.17 -1.70
CA SER A 27 9.54 9.12 -2.66
C SER A 27 8.50 9.61 -3.71
N PRO A 28 8.63 9.19 -5.00
CA PRO A 28 7.66 9.53 -6.05
C PRO A 28 6.20 9.29 -5.67
N ILE A 29 5.96 8.23 -4.87
CA ILE A 29 4.62 7.86 -4.40
C ILE A 29 4.02 8.97 -3.53
N VAL A 30 4.81 9.51 -2.60
CA VAL A 30 4.37 10.59 -1.68
C VAL A 30 4.03 11.86 -2.46
N LEU A 31 4.84 12.20 -3.47
CA LEU A 31 4.59 13.36 -4.35
C LEU A 31 3.31 13.21 -5.17
N CYS A 32 3.00 12.00 -5.65
CA CYS A 32 1.74 11.72 -6.32
C CYS A 32 0.53 11.89 -5.39
N TYR A 33 0.60 11.38 -4.15
CA TYR A 33 -0.47 11.56 -3.16
C TYR A 33 -0.66 13.02 -2.78
N LEU A 34 0.42 13.74 -2.44
CA LEU A 34 0.35 15.15 -2.08
C LEU A 34 -0.29 15.98 -3.19
N MET A 35 0.08 15.73 -4.44
CA MET A 35 -0.53 16.42 -5.57
C MET A 35 -2.03 16.10 -5.70
N GLY A 36 -2.42 14.83 -5.58
CA GLY A 36 -3.84 14.45 -5.64
C GLY A 36 -4.67 15.12 -4.55
N ILE A 37 -4.15 15.16 -3.32
CA ILE A 37 -4.78 15.83 -2.18
C ILE A 37 -4.88 17.34 -2.43
N LEU A 38 -3.79 17.98 -2.87
CA LEU A 38 -3.78 19.41 -3.18
C LEU A 38 -4.79 19.74 -4.27
N LEU A 39 -4.79 19.01 -5.38
CA LEU A 39 -5.73 19.20 -6.49
C LEU A 39 -7.18 19.12 -6.04
N ARG A 40 -7.51 18.10 -5.24
CA ARG A 40 -8.88 17.90 -4.75
C ARG A 40 -9.30 18.97 -3.74
N ASN A 41 -8.36 19.52 -2.98
CA ASN A 41 -8.64 20.58 -2.01
C ASN A 41 -8.65 22.00 -2.61
N THR A 42 -8.16 22.19 -3.85
CA THR A 42 -8.27 23.48 -4.54
C THR A 42 -9.70 23.75 -5.04
N PRO A 43 -10.42 24.75 -4.51
CA PRO A 43 -11.75 25.09 -5.00
C PRO A 43 -11.68 25.66 -6.42
N GLY A 44 -12.60 25.24 -7.29
CA GLY A 44 -12.72 25.75 -8.66
C GLY A 44 -12.16 24.85 -9.77
N LEU A 45 -11.55 23.71 -9.44
CA LEU A 45 -11.17 22.70 -10.44
C LEU A 45 -12.33 21.73 -10.69
N PRO A 46 -12.82 21.59 -11.94
CA PRO A 46 -13.82 20.58 -12.29
C PRO A 46 -13.15 19.20 -12.35
N LEU A 47 -12.98 18.57 -11.18
CA LEU A 47 -12.45 17.21 -11.06
C LEU A 47 -13.59 16.20 -11.06
N ASP A 48 -13.54 15.29 -12.03
CA ASP A 48 -14.49 14.19 -12.15
C ASP A 48 -13.99 12.96 -11.36
N ASP A 49 -14.81 12.52 -10.40
CA ASP A 49 -14.52 11.35 -9.56
C ASP A 49 -14.60 10.04 -10.34
N GLN A 50 -15.51 9.94 -11.32
CA GLN A 50 -15.66 8.74 -12.15
C GLN A 50 -14.46 8.58 -13.07
N LEU A 51 -13.99 9.68 -13.68
CA LEU A 51 -12.81 9.65 -14.53
C LEU A 51 -11.58 9.14 -13.75
N SER A 52 -11.39 9.61 -12.51
CA SER A 52 -10.30 9.16 -11.65
C SER A 52 -10.38 7.66 -11.32
N GLU A 53 -11.60 7.17 -11.07
CA GLU A 53 -11.87 5.74 -10.82
C GLU A 53 -11.54 4.86 -12.03
N TYR A 54 -11.93 5.29 -13.24
CA TYR A 54 -11.60 4.57 -14.48
C TYR A 54 -10.09 4.44 -14.68
N TRP A 55 -9.33 5.52 -14.47
CA TRP A 55 -7.87 5.51 -14.57
C TRP A 55 -7.21 4.63 -13.51
N MET A 56 -7.71 4.67 -12.27
CA MET A 56 -7.24 3.82 -11.17
C MET A 56 -7.44 2.34 -11.51
N ASN A 57 -8.67 1.94 -11.88
CA ASN A 57 -8.99 0.56 -12.19
C ASN A 57 -8.21 0.04 -13.40
N GLY A 58 -8.08 0.85 -14.46
CA GLY A 58 -7.26 0.50 -15.63
C GLY A 58 -5.78 0.31 -15.28
N SER A 59 -5.25 1.18 -14.42
CA SER A 59 -3.86 1.11 -13.97
C SER A 59 -3.60 -0.11 -13.10
N ILE A 60 -4.51 -0.45 -12.17
CA ILE A 60 -4.43 -1.68 -11.35
C ILE A 60 -4.45 -2.91 -12.26
N LEU A 61 -5.36 -2.95 -13.24
CA LEU A 61 -5.47 -4.09 -14.16
C LEU A 61 -4.20 -4.31 -14.98
N MET A 62 -3.48 -3.25 -15.36
CA MET A 62 -2.18 -3.35 -16.03
C MET A 62 -1.02 -3.64 -15.08
N ALA A 63 -1.06 -3.12 -13.84
CA ALA A 63 0.01 -3.30 -12.88
C ALA A 63 0.19 -4.77 -12.46
N ILE A 64 -0.92 -5.49 -12.26
CA ILE A 64 -0.91 -6.91 -11.85
C ILE A 64 -0.08 -7.79 -12.82
N PRO A 65 -0.35 -7.83 -14.15
CA PRO A 65 0.41 -8.67 -15.06
C PRO A 65 1.87 -8.22 -15.21
N ILE A 66 2.16 -6.92 -15.16
CA ILE A 66 3.54 -6.41 -15.22
C ILE A 66 4.33 -6.88 -13.99
N LEU A 67 3.74 -6.74 -12.80
CA LEU A 67 4.36 -7.19 -11.55
C LEU A 67 4.59 -8.71 -11.58
N LEU A 68 3.60 -9.48 -12.05
CA LEU A 68 3.70 -10.93 -12.15
C LEU A 68 4.76 -11.36 -13.17
N TYR A 69 4.89 -10.66 -14.30
CA TYR A 69 5.91 -10.93 -15.31
C TYR A 69 7.33 -10.66 -14.79
N THR A 70 7.52 -9.65 -13.94
CA THR A 70 8.81 -9.39 -13.29
C THR A 70 9.15 -10.36 -12.16
N THR A 71 8.19 -11.18 -11.73
CA THR A 71 8.36 -12.09 -10.59
C THR A 71 8.86 -13.45 -11.05
N ASP A 72 9.96 -13.93 -10.47
CA ASP A 72 10.44 -15.29 -10.66
C ASP A 72 9.56 -16.27 -9.89
N ILE A 73 8.57 -16.83 -10.57
CA ILE A 73 7.57 -17.75 -10.00
C ILE A 73 8.25 -19.02 -9.44
N GLN A 74 9.30 -19.53 -10.11
CA GLN A 74 9.98 -20.76 -9.68
C GLN A 74 10.70 -20.54 -8.35
N ARG A 75 11.40 -19.41 -8.22
CA ARG A 75 12.03 -19.02 -6.96
C ARG A 75 10.99 -18.74 -5.88
N CYS A 76 9.89 -18.07 -6.23
CA CYS A 76 8.77 -17.83 -5.31
C CYS A 76 8.25 -19.13 -4.71
N ILE A 77 7.95 -20.14 -5.52
CA ILE A 77 7.42 -21.43 -5.05
C ILE A 77 8.45 -22.17 -4.17
N ARG A 78 9.74 -22.14 -4.54
CA ARG A 78 10.81 -22.79 -3.77
C ARG A 78 10.96 -22.25 -2.35
N TYR A 79 10.80 -20.94 -2.16
CA TYR A 79 10.87 -20.29 -0.84
C TYR A 79 9.50 -20.06 -0.19
N ALA A 80 8.41 -20.35 -0.91
CA ALA A 80 7.04 -20.09 -0.47
C ALA A 80 6.71 -20.78 0.84
N GLY A 81 7.23 -21.98 1.13
CA GLY A 81 6.83 -22.74 2.33
C GLY A 81 7.01 -21.95 3.63
N ARG A 82 8.18 -21.33 3.84
CA ARG A 82 8.42 -20.52 5.06
C ARG A 82 7.72 -19.17 5.00
N SER A 83 7.68 -18.52 3.84
CA SER A 83 6.97 -17.24 3.67
C SER A 83 5.47 -17.38 3.83
N LEU A 84 4.87 -18.49 3.41
CA LEU A 84 3.44 -18.77 3.51
C LEU A 84 3.03 -19.03 4.96
N LEU A 85 3.88 -19.70 5.75
CA LEU A 85 3.65 -19.84 7.19
C LEU A 85 3.68 -18.47 7.89
N ALA A 86 4.70 -17.65 7.60
CA ALA A 86 4.78 -16.30 8.15
C ALA A 86 3.58 -15.44 7.73
N PHE A 87 3.16 -15.54 6.47
CA PHE A 87 1.97 -14.89 5.96
C PHE A 87 0.71 -15.38 6.66
N GLY A 88 0.56 -16.69 6.89
CA GLY A 88 -0.56 -17.26 7.65
C GLY A 88 -0.65 -16.72 9.08
N LEU A 89 0.49 -16.63 9.78
CA LEU A 89 0.54 -15.98 11.10
C LEU A 89 0.14 -14.50 11.02
N CYS A 90 0.58 -13.79 9.98
CA CYS A 90 0.22 -12.39 9.74
C CYS A 90 -1.29 -12.25 9.50
N VAL A 91 -1.89 -13.12 8.70
CA VAL A 91 -3.34 -13.17 8.43
C VAL A 91 -4.12 -13.41 9.72
N ILE A 92 -3.71 -14.38 10.55
CA ILE A 92 -4.35 -14.65 11.84
C ILE A 92 -4.24 -13.44 12.77
N GLY A 93 -3.06 -12.81 12.84
CA GLY A 93 -2.85 -11.59 13.61
C GLY A 93 -3.75 -10.45 13.13
N GLY A 94 -3.87 -10.26 11.81
CA GLY A 94 -4.75 -9.28 11.19
C GLY A 94 -6.23 -9.56 11.48
N LEU A 95 -6.69 -10.81 11.38
CA LEU A 95 -8.05 -11.22 11.72
C LEU A 95 -8.39 -10.90 13.18
N ILE A 96 -7.51 -11.28 14.10
CA ILE A 96 -7.71 -11.03 15.54
C ILE A 96 -7.68 -9.52 15.81
N GLY A 97 -6.68 -8.80 15.28
CA GLY A 97 -6.50 -7.38 15.53
C GLY A 97 -7.64 -6.52 14.99
N THR A 98 -8.02 -6.73 13.73
CA THR A 98 -9.12 -5.99 13.09
C THR A 98 -10.48 -6.38 13.66
N GLY A 99 -10.71 -7.67 13.93
CA GLY A 99 -11.92 -8.16 14.58
C GLY A 99 -12.09 -7.56 15.99
N LEU A 100 -11.03 -7.60 16.81
CA LEU A 100 -11.07 -7.02 18.15
C LEU A 100 -11.27 -5.50 18.12
N THR A 101 -10.57 -4.80 17.22
CA THR A 101 -10.67 -3.33 17.12
C THR A 101 -12.07 -2.90 16.71
N THR A 102 -12.65 -3.52 15.69
CA THR A 102 -14.00 -3.18 15.21
C THR A 102 -15.09 -3.57 16.20
N PHE A 103 -14.87 -4.62 17.00
CA PHE A 103 -15.78 -5.02 18.07
C PHE A 103 -15.73 -4.05 19.27
N LEU A 104 -14.54 -3.62 19.68
CA LEU A 104 -14.36 -2.68 20.80
C LEU A 104 -14.76 -1.25 20.45
N TYR A 105 -14.58 -0.85 19.18
CA TYR A 105 -14.88 0.49 18.68
C TYR A 105 -15.88 0.43 17.51
N PRO A 106 -17.15 0.11 17.79
CA PRO A 106 -18.18 0.08 16.75
C PRO A 106 -18.44 1.50 16.23
N LEU A 107 -18.44 1.65 14.91
CA LEU A 107 -18.80 2.90 14.23
C LEU A 107 -20.30 2.88 13.91
N GLN A 108 -20.97 4.02 14.08
CA GLN A 108 -22.39 4.15 13.70
C GLN A 108 -22.61 4.06 12.18
N GLU A 109 -21.64 4.54 11.41
CA GLU A 109 -21.73 4.68 9.95
C GLU A 109 -21.51 3.36 9.19
N ALA A 110 -20.98 2.31 9.85
CA ALA A 110 -20.63 1.06 9.18
C ALA A 110 -20.67 -0.15 10.12
N PRO A 111 -21.28 -1.28 9.70
CA PRO A 111 -21.30 -2.49 10.51
C PRO A 111 -19.87 -3.02 10.82
N PRO A 112 -19.57 -3.43 12.06
CA PRO A 112 -18.23 -3.88 12.46
C PRO A 112 -17.66 -5.03 11.62
N TRP A 113 -18.51 -5.97 11.22
CA TRP A 113 -18.13 -7.12 10.39
C TRP A 113 -17.72 -6.72 8.96
N MET A 114 -18.34 -5.65 8.43
CA MET A 114 -17.98 -5.12 7.12
C MET A 114 -16.62 -4.43 7.19
N LEU A 115 -16.40 -3.61 8.21
CA LEU A 115 -15.14 -2.89 8.39
C LEU A 115 -13.97 -3.83 8.66
N SER A 116 -14.15 -4.85 9.50
CA SER A 116 -13.14 -5.88 9.74
C SER A 116 -12.84 -6.68 8.48
N GLY A 117 -13.87 -7.08 7.72
CA GLY A 117 -13.68 -7.74 6.42
C GLY A 117 -12.86 -6.90 5.45
N MET A 118 -13.16 -5.61 5.34
CA MET A 118 -12.41 -4.66 4.52
C MET A 118 -10.95 -4.53 4.97
N LEU A 119 -10.68 -4.35 6.27
CA LEU A 119 -9.34 -4.21 6.82
C LEU A 119 -8.51 -5.50 6.68
N VAL A 120 -9.10 -6.67 6.91
CA VAL A 120 -8.43 -7.96 6.65
C VAL A 120 -8.09 -8.10 5.17
N GLY A 121 -9.02 -7.70 4.28
CA GLY A 121 -8.75 -7.62 2.84
C GLY A 121 -7.54 -6.73 2.53
N MET A 122 -7.48 -5.57 3.17
CA MET A 122 -6.36 -4.64 3.03
C MET A 122 -5.02 -5.27 3.42
N TYR A 123 -4.92 -5.91 4.57
CA TYR A 123 -3.64 -6.44 5.04
C TYR A 123 -3.21 -7.74 4.35
N THR A 124 -4.14 -8.44 3.70
CA THR A 124 -3.85 -9.68 2.96
C THR A 124 -3.61 -9.45 1.46
N GLY A 125 -4.16 -8.39 0.88
CA GLY A 125 -4.09 -8.13 -0.57
C GLY A 125 -4.03 -6.65 -0.96
N GLY A 126 -3.79 -5.75 -0.01
CA GLY A 126 -3.66 -4.31 -0.21
C GLY A 126 -4.99 -3.58 -0.39
N THR A 127 -4.89 -2.27 -0.63
CA THR A 127 -6.03 -1.38 -0.95
C THR A 127 -6.95 -1.92 -2.05
N PRO A 128 -6.47 -2.56 -3.14
CA PRO A 128 -7.36 -3.12 -4.15
C PRO A 128 -8.26 -4.24 -3.60
N ASN A 129 -7.73 -5.09 -2.71
CA ASN A 129 -8.50 -6.16 -2.08
C ASN A 129 -9.51 -5.59 -1.06
N MET A 130 -9.13 -4.56 -0.29
CA MET A 130 -10.07 -3.84 0.57
C MET A 130 -11.24 -3.28 -0.25
N GLN A 131 -10.97 -2.62 -1.37
CA GLN A 131 -12.00 -2.04 -2.24
C GLN A 131 -12.92 -3.13 -2.81
N ALA A 132 -12.36 -4.24 -3.29
CA ALA A 132 -13.14 -5.36 -3.81
C ALA A 132 -14.08 -5.96 -2.76
N ILE A 133 -13.59 -6.20 -1.54
CA ILE A 133 -14.41 -6.70 -0.43
C ILE A 133 -15.46 -5.67 -0.02
N GLY A 134 -15.10 -4.39 0.09
CA GLY A 134 -16.04 -3.31 0.41
C GLY A 134 -17.18 -3.24 -0.60
N MET A 135 -16.86 -3.30 -1.90
CA MET A 135 -17.88 -3.34 -2.97
C MET A 135 -18.75 -4.60 -2.88
N ALA A 136 -18.16 -5.77 -2.63
CA ALA A 136 -18.90 -7.03 -2.50
C ALA A 136 -19.85 -7.04 -1.29
N LEU A 137 -19.48 -6.33 -0.21
CA LEU A 137 -20.29 -6.18 1.00
C LEU A 137 -21.29 -5.01 0.93
N GLY A 138 -21.28 -4.23 -0.15
CA GLY A 138 -22.18 -3.09 -0.34
C GLY A 138 -21.77 -1.83 0.44
N ALA A 139 -20.49 -1.69 0.80
CA ALA A 139 -19.98 -0.48 1.43
C ALA A 139 -20.13 0.73 0.50
N THR A 140 -20.54 1.87 1.05
CA THR A 140 -20.60 3.11 0.28
C THR A 140 -19.20 3.57 -0.13
N ARG A 141 -19.12 4.30 -1.24
CA ARG A 141 -17.86 4.85 -1.75
C ARG A 141 -17.17 5.74 -0.72
N GLU A 142 -17.96 6.51 0.04
CA GLU A 142 -17.48 7.36 1.12
C GLU A 142 -16.81 6.54 2.23
N THR A 143 -17.42 5.44 2.67
CA THR A 143 -16.83 4.54 3.67
C THR A 143 -15.52 3.94 3.17
N ILE A 144 -15.45 3.49 1.91
CA ILE A 144 -14.22 2.94 1.32
C ILE A 144 -13.09 4.00 1.31
N ILE A 145 -13.41 5.23 0.91
CA ILE A 145 -12.44 6.33 0.90
C ILE A 145 -11.97 6.66 2.33
N LEU A 146 -12.90 6.74 3.29
CA LEU A 146 -12.60 7.08 4.68
C LEU A 146 -11.71 6.02 5.33
N VAL A 147 -12.01 4.74 5.15
CA VAL A 147 -11.21 3.64 5.70
C VAL A 147 -9.81 3.63 5.10
N ASN A 148 -9.69 3.81 3.78
CA ASN A 148 -8.39 3.89 3.13
C ASN A 148 -7.56 5.10 3.62
N ALA A 149 -8.20 6.26 3.78
CA ALA A 149 -7.54 7.45 4.31
C ALA A 149 -7.06 7.23 5.75
N ALA A 150 -7.91 6.62 6.59
CA ALA A 150 -7.55 6.29 7.96
C ALA A 150 -6.37 5.31 8.02
N ASP A 151 -6.36 4.26 7.18
CA ASP A 151 -5.24 3.33 7.13
C ASP A 151 -3.95 4.00 6.67
N ILE A 152 -3.99 4.85 5.64
CA ILE A 152 -2.80 5.59 5.19
C ILE A 152 -2.21 6.42 6.34
N VAL A 153 -3.05 7.15 7.09
CA VAL A 153 -2.60 7.97 8.23
C VAL A 153 -2.03 7.09 9.34
N CYS A 154 -2.75 6.04 9.75
CA CYS A 154 -2.31 5.09 10.77
C CYS A 154 -1.02 4.38 10.36
N GLY A 155 -0.92 3.95 9.10
CA GLY A 155 0.24 3.30 8.50
C GLY A 155 1.45 4.22 8.44
N CYS A 156 1.27 5.49 8.11
CA CYS A 156 2.34 6.49 8.17
C CYS A 156 2.85 6.68 9.60
N ILE A 157 1.95 6.85 10.57
CA ILE A 157 2.31 6.97 11.99
C ILE A 157 3.04 5.71 12.46
N TRP A 158 2.51 4.54 12.13
CA TRP A 158 3.10 3.25 12.46
C TRP A 158 4.50 3.09 11.85
N LEU A 159 4.69 3.47 10.59
CA LEU A 159 5.99 3.42 9.92
C LEU A 159 7.00 4.35 10.59
N ILE A 160 6.61 5.56 11.00
CA ILE A 160 7.46 6.49 11.75
C ILE A 160 7.86 5.88 13.10
N ILE A 161 6.91 5.29 13.83
CA ILE A 161 7.18 4.60 15.09
C ILE A 161 8.15 3.43 14.87
N LEU A 162 7.92 2.62 13.84
CA LEU A 162 8.73 1.45 13.53
C LEU A 162 10.17 1.86 13.16
N THR A 163 10.33 2.87 12.31
CA THR A 163 11.66 3.34 11.88
C THR A 163 12.42 4.10 12.97
N SER A 164 11.72 4.83 13.85
CA SER A 164 12.36 5.61 14.92
C SER A 164 12.62 4.77 16.18
N VAL A 165 11.59 4.09 16.68
CA VAL A 165 11.61 3.39 17.98
C VAL A 165 12.03 1.94 17.81
N ALA A 166 11.49 1.24 16.82
CA ALA A 166 11.77 -0.18 16.66
C ALA A 166 13.21 -0.41 16.21
N HIS A 167 13.80 0.43 15.36
CA HIS A 167 15.24 0.31 15.03
C HIS A 167 16.14 0.44 16.28
N ARG A 168 15.75 1.25 17.27
CA ARG A 168 16.48 1.40 18.55
C ARG A 168 16.25 0.21 19.49
N LEU A 169 15.01 -0.30 19.58
CA LEU A 169 14.66 -1.43 20.44
C LEU A 169 15.15 -2.77 19.89
N LEU A 170 14.99 -3.03 18.58
CA LEU A 170 15.37 -4.28 17.95
C LEU A 170 16.89 -4.47 17.90
N LYS A 171 17.69 -3.39 17.85
CA LYS A 171 19.15 -3.48 17.94
C LYS A 171 19.64 -4.05 19.29
N GLY A 172 18.79 -4.01 20.34
CA GLY A 172 19.08 -4.62 21.64
C GLY A 172 18.62 -6.08 21.80
N ILE A 173 17.73 -6.58 20.92
CA ILE A 173 17.09 -7.90 21.07
C ILE A 173 17.45 -8.85 19.92
N LEU A 174 17.69 -8.33 18.70
CA LEU A 174 18.03 -9.14 17.55
C LEU A 174 19.55 -9.11 17.30
N PRO A 175 20.18 -10.28 17.09
CA PRO A 175 21.58 -10.35 16.66
C PRO A 175 21.74 -9.65 15.32
N ASP A 176 22.89 -8.97 15.12
CA ASP A 176 23.23 -8.36 13.84
C ASP A 176 23.07 -9.40 12.72
N PHE A 177 22.44 -8.98 11.62
CA PHE A 177 22.24 -9.80 10.44
C PHE A 177 23.62 -10.18 9.90
N LYS A 178 24.07 -11.41 10.17
CA LYS A 178 25.23 -11.98 9.49
C LYS A 178 24.81 -12.24 8.05
N GLU A 179 25.36 -11.46 7.11
CA GLU A 179 25.40 -11.88 5.71
C GLU A 179 26.04 -13.27 5.66
N SER A 180 25.21 -14.30 5.55
CA SER A 180 25.66 -15.64 5.23
C SER A 180 25.97 -15.62 3.73
N ASP A 181 27.25 -15.46 3.40
CA ASP A 181 27.87 -15.72 2.08
C ASP A 181 26.87 -15.73 0.91
N ALA A 182 26.42 -14.55 0.51
CA ALA A 182 25.99 -14.37 -0.87
C ALA A 182 27.28 -14.42 -1.70
N THR A 183 27.54 -15.57 -2.32
CA THR A 183 28.53 -15.73 -3.39
C THR A 183 28.53 -14.48 -4.28
N PRO A 184 29.67 -13.81 -4.50
CA PRO A 184 29.74 -12.67 -5.39
C PRO A 184 29.51 -13.14 -6.83
N ALA A 185 28.26 -13.10 -7.29
CA ALA A 185 27.92 -13.23 -8.70
C ALA A 185 28.09 -11.86 -9.39
N ALA A 186 29.34 -11.39 -9.47
CA ALA A 186 29.74 -10.28 -10.33
C ALA A 186 31.28 -10.22 -10.48
N GLN A 187 31.88 -11.24 -11.10
CA GLN A 187 33.15 -11.11 -11.82
C GLN A 187 33.08 -12.01 -13.08
N GLU A 188 33.64 -11.50 -14.19
CA GLU A 188 33.75 -12.07 -15.55
C GLU A 188 32.67 -11.69 -16.60
N GLU A 189 32.73 -10.43 -17.07
CA GLU A 189 32.75 -10.20 -18.52
C GLU A 189 34.22 -9.90 -18.90
N SER A 190 34.82 -10.79 -19.70
CA SER A 190 36.08 -10.55 -20.43
C SER A 190 35.82 -9.73 -21.69
#